data_AF-A0A158LZN7-F1
#
_entry.id   AF-A0A158LZN7-F1
#
_cell.length_a   1.000
_cell.length_b   1.000
_cell.length_c   1.000
_cell.angle_alpha   90.00
_cell.angle_beta   90.00
_cell.angle_gamma   90.00
#
_symmetry.space_group_name_H-M   'P 1'
#
loop_
_entity.id
_entity.type
_entity.pdbx_description
1 polymer ?
#
loop_
_entity_poly.entity_id
_entity_poly.type
_entity_poly.pdbx_seq_one_letter_code
_entity_poly.pdbx_strand_id
1 'polypeptide(L)'
;MRSIVGDLLLLRLGDASDGPMNQRLYRAIREAILDGTLPGDTRLPATRDLAAELSIARNTVVHVYAQLQAEGYTRSRQGNGTFVTASVPDAHLATGRSRRHQANGPSGPVLSD
;
A
#
# COMPACT_ATOMS: atom_id res chain seq x y z
N MET A 1 13.60 -11.73 -17.71
CA MET A 1 14.48 -10.66 -17.19
C MET A 1 14.08 -10.44 -15.75
N ARG A 2 15.01 -10.42 -14.81
CA ARG A 2 14.68 -10.14 -13.41
C ARG A 2 14.44 -8.63 -13.26
N SER A 3 13.29 -8.24 -12.73
CA SER A 3 13.00 -6.85 -12.40
C SER A 3 13.82 -6.41 -11.19
N ILE A 4 14.26 -5.14 -11.16
CA ILE A 4 14.93 -4.53 -9.99
C ILE A 4 14.05 -4.66 -8.73
N VAL A 5 12.73 -4.55 -8.90
CA VAL A 5 11.74 -4.74 -7.83
C VAL A 5 11.79 -6.16 -7.27
N GLY A 6 11.95 -7.17 -8.12
CA GLY A 6 12.04 -8.56 -7.67
C GLY A 6 13.28 -8.84 -6.86
N ASP A 7 14.43 -8.30 -7.28
CA ASP A 7 15.70 -8.46 -6.57
C ASP A 7 15.69 -7.77 -5.19
N LEU A 8 15.10 -6.57 -5.12
CA LEU A 8 14.89 -5.86 -3.87
C LEU A 8 14.01 -6.64 -2.89
N LEU A 9 12.93 -7.24 -3.40
CA LEU A 9 12.02 -8.05 -2.59
C LEU A 9 12.68 -9.35 -2.14
N LEU A 10 13.54 -9.99 -2.94
CA LEU A 10 14.33 -11.15 -2.52
C LEU A 10 15.21 -10.83 -1.32
N LEU A 11 15.90 -9.69 -1.35
CA LEU A 11 16.77 -9.26 -0.26
C LEU A 11 15.97 -9.09 1.04
N ARG A 12 14.88 -8.31 0.99
CA ARG A 12 13.98 -8.06 2.13
C ARG A 12 13.33 -9.34 2.67
N LEU A 13 12.99 -10.27 1.78
CA LEU A 13 12.41 -11.55 2.19
C LEU A 13 13.43 -12.41 2.92
N GLY A 14 14.72 -12.32 2.56
CA GLY A 14 15.83 -12.96 3.27
C GLY A 14 15.98 -12.47 4.72
N ASP A 15 15.77 -11.17 4.95
CA ASP A 15 15.85 -10.57 6.30
C ASP A 15 14.64 -10.93 7.18
N ALA A 16 13.44 -11.02 6.58
CA ALA A 16 12.22 -11.39 7.30
C ALA A 16 12.26 -12.87 7.68
N SER A 17 12.74 -13.22 8.88
CA SER A 17 12.94 -14.64 9.26
C SER A 17 11.68 -15.32 9.82
N ASP A 18 10.67 -14.57 10.24
CA ASP A 18 9.52 -15.09 10.97
C ASP A 18 8.20 -15.08 10.18
N GLY A 19 7.46 -16.18 10.30
CA GLY A 19 6.08 -16.32 9.81
C GLY A 19 5.91 -16.91 8.41
N PRO A 20 4.65 -17.09 7.97
CA PRO A 20 4.32 -17.72 6.71
C PRO A 20 4.70 -16.84 5.51
N MET A 21 5.04 -17.45 4.38
CA MET A 21 5.57 -16.79 3.17
C MET A 21 4.69 -15.64 2.67
N ASN A 22 3.38 -15.77 2.77
CA ASN A 22 2.43 -14.71 2.41
C ASN A 22 2.58 -13.47 3.30
N GLN A 23 2.73 -13.63 4.62
CA GLN A 23 2.92 -12.51 5.54
C GLN A 23 4.28 -11.86 5.35
N ARG A 24 5.33 -12.66 5.16
CA ARG A 24 6.68 -12.15 4.88
C ARG A 24 6.72 -11.32 3.62
N LEU A 25 6.14 -11.83 2.52
CA LEU A 25 6.05 -11.10 1.26
C LEU A 25 5.23 -9.81 1.40
N TYR A 26 4.08 -9.89 2.08
CA TYR A 26 3.24 -8.72 2.33
C TYR A 26 4.00 -7.64 3.12
N ARG A 27 4.70 -8.01 4.19
CA ARG A 27 5.51 -7.08 4.99
C ARG A 27 6.63 -6.47 4.17
N ALA A 28 7.39 -7.28 3.43
CA ALA A 28 8.49 -6.81 2.59
C ALA A 28 8.02 -5.75 1.57
N ILE A 29 6.89 -5.99 0.90
CA ILE A 29 6.32 -5.02 -0.04
C ILE A 29 5.82 -3.77 0.68
N ARG A 30 5.09 -3.94 1.79
CA ARG A 30 4.56 -2.84 2.59
C ARG A 30 5.69 -1.93 3.11
N GLU A 31 6.71 -2.50 3.72
CA GLU A 31 7.88 -1.78 4.24
C GLU A 31 8.65 -1.10 3.11
N ALA A 32 8.84 -1.75 1.97
CA ALA A 32 9.47 -1.11 0.81
C ALA A 32 8.68 0.11 0.31
N ILE A 33 7.34 0.08 0.37
CA ILE A 33 6.49 1.23 0.04
C ILE A 33 6.61 2.32 1.12
N LEU A 34 6.58 1.95 2.40
CA LEU A 34 6.63 2.88 3.54
C LEU A 34 7.99 3.58 3.68
N ASP A 35 9.09 2.86 3.46
CA ASP A 35 10.46 3.41 3.48
C ASP A 35 10.76 4.26 2.23
N GLY A 36 9.84 4.33 1.25
CA GLY A 36 10.02 5.05 -0.01
C GLY A 36 10.95 4.35 -1.01
N THR A 37 11.36 3.11 -0.74
CA THR A 37 12.16 2.29 -1.65
C THR A 37 11.38 1.91 -2.91
N LEU A 38 10.08 1.66 -2.74
CA LEU A 38 9.10 1.56 -3.83
C LEU A 38 8.27 2.84 -3.84
N PRO A 39 8.70 3.88 -4.58
CA PRO A 39 7.97 5.13 -4.64
C PRO A 39 6.57 4.90 -5.24
N GLY A 40 5.65 5.76 -4.87
CA GLY A 40 4.35 5.86 -5.53
C GLY A 40 4.49 5.97 -7.05
N ASP A 41 3.53 5.41 -7.78
CA ASP A 41 3.56 5.28 -9.25
C ASP A 41 4.58 4.25 -9.79
N THR A 42 5.29 3.53 -8.92
CA THR A 42 6.14 2.42 -9.37
C THR A 42 5.29 1.30 -9.96
N ARG A 43 5.64 0.86 -11.16
CA ARG A 43 5.02 -0.29 -11.82
C ARG A 43 5.49 -1.58 -11.16
N LEU A 44 4.55 -2.31 -10.57
CA LEU A 44 4.81 -3.62 -10.01
C LEU A 44 4.85 -4.68 -11.15
N PRO A 45 5.75 -5.67 -11.06
CA PRO A 45 5.74 -6.81 -11.95
C PRO A 45 4.43 -7.58 -11.82
N ALA A 46 4.03 -8.26 -12.90
CA ALA A 46 2.86 -9.12 -12.87
C ALA A 46 3.04 -10.24 -11.82
N THR A 47 1.94 -10.69 -11.21
CA THR A 47 1.95 -11.79 -10.24
C THR A 47 2.65 -13.05 -10.75
N ARG A 48 2.65 -13.28 -12.07
CA ARG A 48 3.34 -14.42 -12.71
C ARG A 48 4.85 -14.24 -12.72
N ASP A 49 5.33 -13.08 -13.15
CA ASP A 49 6.77 -12.77 -13.18
C ASP A 49 7.33 -12.71 -11.76
N LEU A 50 6.64 -12.04 -10.83
CA LEU A 50 7.10 -11.94 -9.45
C LEU A 50 7.16 -13.32 -8.77
N ALA A 51 6.18 -14.19 -9.02
CA ALA A 51 6.21 -15.56 -8.49
C ALA A 51 7.39 -16.36 -9.03
N ALA A 52 7.71 -16.21 -10.33
CA ALA A 52 8.85 -16.87 -10.96
C ALA A 52 10.19 -16.31 -10.46
N GLU A 53 10.30 -14.99 -10.30
CA GLU A 53 11.50 -14.32 -9.80
C GLU A 53 11.80 -14.71 -8.34
N LEU A 54 10.76 -14.76 -7.50
CA LEU A 54 10.86 -15.11 -6.08
C LEU A 54 10.84 -16.62 -5.83
N SER A 55 10.56 -17.45 -6.83
CA SER A 55 10.36 -18.91 -6.70
C SER A 55 9.31 -19.28 -5.65
N ILE A 56 8.20 -18.54 -5.59
CA ILE A 56 7.09 -18.76 -4.66
C ILE A 56 5.79 -19.12 -5.39
N ALA A 57 4.85 -19.71 -4.66
CA ALA A 57 3.56 -20.09 -5.22
C ALA A 57 2.80 -18.85 -5.74
N ARG A 58 2.31 -18.92 -6.97
CA ARG A 58 1.52 -17.84 -7.59
C ARG A 58 0.32 -17.43 -6.75
N ASN A 59 -0.39 -18.39 -6.15
CA ASN A 59 -1.54 -18.10 -5.29
C ASN A 59 -1.14 -17.18 -4.12
N THR A 60 0.03 -17.40 -3.52
CA THR A 60 0.56 -16.53 -2.46
C THR A 60 0.73 -15.09 -2.93
N VAL A 61 1.35 -14.88 -4.10
CA VAL A 61 1.55 -13.54 -4.66
C VAL A 61 0.22 -12.88 -4.99
N VAL A 62 -0.73 -13.63 -5.56
CA VAL A 62 -2.08 -13.14 -5.85
C VAL A 62 -2.80 -12.71 -4.59
N HIS A 63 -2.76 -13.51 -3.53
CA HIS A 63 -3.36 -13.15 -2.24
C HIS A 63 -2.73 -11.89 -1.63
N VAL A 64 -1.40 -11.78 -1.68
CA VAL A 64 -0.68 -10.61 -1.16
C VAL A 64 -1.01 -9.35 -1.96
N TYR A 65 -1.04 -9.42 -3.30
CA TYR A 65 -1.43 -8.29 -4.15
C TYR A 65 -2.88 -7.89 -3.91
N ALA A 66 -3.79 -8.85 -3.76
CA ALA A 66 -5.20 -8.57 -3.44
C ALA A 66 -5.33 -7.86 -2.09
N GLN A 67 -4.57 -8.30 -1.08
CA GLN A 67 -4.54 -7.68 0.24
C GLN A 67 -3.99 -6.25 0.17
N LEU A 68 -2.85 -6.03 -0.50
CA LEU A 68 -2.26 -4.70 -0.69
C LEU A 68 -3.19 -3.77 -1.46
N GLN A 69 -3.95 -4.29 -2.43
CA GLN A 69 -4.95 -3.53 -3.15
C GLN A 69 -6.15 -3.17 -2.25
N ALA A 70 -6.62 -4.11 -1.43
CA ALA A 70 -7.71 -3.88 -0.49
C ALA A 70 -7.36 -2.82 0.57
N GLU A 71 -6.10 -2.79 0.99
CA GLU A 71 -5.58 -1.78 1.93
C GLU A 71 -5.17 -0.46 1.24
N GLY A 72 -5.21 -0.40 -0.09
CA GLY A 72 -4.96 0.82 -0.86
C GLY A 72 -3.50 1.12 -1.18
N TYR A 73 -2.56 0.24 -0.84
CA TYR A 73 -1.13 0.37 -1.18
C TYR A 73 -0.86 0.21 -2.68
N THR A 74 -1.72 -0.53 -3.40
CA THR A 74 -1.55 -0.76 -4.84
C THR A 74 -2.86 -0.53 -5.58
N ARG A 75 -2.75 -0.14 -6.85
CA ARG A 75 -3.89 0.08 -7.74
C ARG A 75 -3.68 -0.68 -9.03
N SER A 76 -4.69 -1.47 -9.40
CA SER A 76 -4.77 -2.09 -10.72
C SER A 76 -5.25 -1.05 -11.74
N ARG A 77 -4.43 -0.77 -12.77
CA ARG A 77 -4.83 0.09 -13.90
C ARG A 77 -5.19 -0.80 -15.09
N GLN A 78 -6.46 -0.72 -15.51
CA GLN A 78 -6.99 -1.55 -16.61
C GLN A 78 -6.11 -1.41 -17.86
N GLY A 79 -5.55 -2.53 -18.31
CA GLY A 79 -4.71 -2.61 -19.51
C GLY A 79 -3.22 -2.29 -19.35
N ASN A 80 -2.74 -1.81 -18.19
CA ASN A 80 -1.36 -1.32 -18.06
C ASN A 80 -0.53 -1.93 -16.89
N GLY A 81 -1.17 -2.71 -16.02
CA GLY A 81 -0.52 -3.42 -14.92
C GLY A 81 -0.92 -2.90 -13.53
N THR A 82 -0.20 -3.36 -12.52
CA THR A 82 -0.40 -2.95 -11.12
C THR A 82 0.62 -1.88 -10.77
N PHE A 83 0.19 -0.80 -10.13
CA PHE A 83 1.04 0.33 -9.73
C PHE A 83 0.95 0.52 -8.23
N VAL A 84 2.05 0.92 -7.60
CA VAL A 84 2.08 1.34 -6.20
C VAL A 84 1.34 2.68 -6.10
N THR A 85 0.42 2.79 -5.15
CA THR A 85 -0.29 4.04 -4.88
C THR A 85 0.63 4.96 -4.06
N ALA A 86 0.92 6.16 -4.59
CA ALA A 86 1.69 7.19 -3.88
C ALA A 86 0.97 7.72 -2.63
N SER A 87 -0.36 7.76 -2.69
CA SER A 87 -1.22 8.07 -1.56
C SER A 87 -1.47 6.80 -0.74
N VAL A 88 -0.44 6.31 -0.04
CA VAL A 88 -0.66 5.32 1.02
C VAL A 88 -1.80 5.88 1.89
N PRO A 89 -2.97 5.24 1.95
CA PRO A 89 -3.97 5.62 2.91
C PRO A 89 -3.46 5.06 4.25
N ASP A 90 -2.48 5.75 4.85
CA ASP A 90 -2.48 5.82 6.30
C ASP A 90 -3.84 6.41 6.62
N ALA A 91 -4.76 5.59 7.12
CA ALA A 91 -5.92 6.06 7.84
C ALA A 91 -6.53 7.37 7.28
N HIS A 92 -7.44 7.23 6.34
CA HIS A 92 -8.59 8.13 6.19
C HIS A 92 -9.47 8.19 7.49
N LEU A 93 -8.87 7.96 8.68
CA LEU A 93 -9.37 8.21 10.03
C LEU A 93 -8.77 9.51 10.63
N ALA A 94 -7.73 10.12 10.04
CA ALA A 94 -7.44 11.53 10.32
C ALA A 94 -8.50 12.46 9.68
N THR A 95 -9.10 12.05 8.56
CA THR A 95 -10.11 12.85 7.83
C THR A 95 -11.50 12.86 8.48
N GLY A 96 -11.71 12.07 9.55
CA GLY A 96 -12.90 12.17 10.40
C GLY A 96 -12.84 13.25 11.48
N ARG A 97 -11.66 13.85 11.75
CA ARG A 97 -11.48 14.75 12.91
C ARG A 97 -11.38 16.24 12.58
N SER A 98 -11.34 16.61 11.30
CA SER A 98 -11.17 18.02 10.88
C SER A 98 -12.38 18.64 10.17
N ARG A 99 -13.51 17.94 10.03
CA ARG A 99 -14.76 18.53 9.48
C ARG A 99 -15.84 18.84 10.53
N ARG A 100 -15.55 18.70 11.83
CA ARG A 100 -16.46 19.13 12.92
C ARG A 100 -16.11 20.47 13.57
N HIS A 101 -15.06 21.17 13.12
CA HIS A 101 -14.66 22.47 13.69
C HIS A 101 -14.96 23.68 12.78
N GLN A 102 -15.86 23.53 11.81
CA GLN A 102 -16.28 24.63 10.95
C GLN A 102 -17.77 24.57 10.66
N ALA A 103 -18.60 24.84 11.68
CA ALA A 103 -19.98 25.34 11.53
C ALA A 103 -20.62 25.55 12.92
N ASN A 104 -20.25 26.62 13.63
CA ASN A 104 -21.29 27.45 14.25
C ASN A 104 -20.76 28.83 14.64
N GLY A 105 -20.78 29.73 13.68
CA GLY A 105 -20.94 31.15 13.90
C GLY A 105 -21.47 31.74 12.59
N PRO A 106 -22.19 32.87 12.58
CA PRO A 106 -22.62 33.71 13.69
C PRO A 106 -24.15 33.92 13.68
N SER A 107 -24.71 34.43 14.78
CA SER A 107 -25.68 35.55 14.78
C SER A 107 -26.23 35.74 16.19
N GLY A 108 -26.21 36.99 16.67
CA GLY A 108 -26.89 37.42 17.90
C GLY A 108 -28.43 37.28 17.79
N PRO A 109 -29.23 37.93 18.65
CA PRO A 109 -28.99 39.26 19.21
C PRO A 109 -29.39 39.44 20.70
N VAL A 110 -29.03 40.62 21.23
CA VAL A 110 -29.68 41.46 22.29
C VAL A 110 -30.14 40.84 23.62
N LEU A 111 -29.77 41.49 24.74
CA LEU A 111 -30.63 42.38 25.54
C LEU A 111 -30.24 42.38 27.04
N SER A 112 -29.93 43.59 27.53
CA SER A 112 -30.10 44.15 28.90
C SER A 112 -29.60 43.41 30.15
N ASP A 113 -28.76 44.08 30.95
CA ASP A 113 -29.15 45.02 32.03
C ASP A 113 -28.02 46.03 32.26
#